data_AF-A0A838F010-F1
#
_entry.id   AF-A0A838F010-F1
#
_cell.length_a   1.000
_cell.length_b   1.000
_cell.length_c   1.000
_cell.angle_alpha   90.00
_cell.angle_beta   90.00
_cell.angle_gamma   90.00
#
_symmetry.space_group_name_H-M   'P 1'
#
loop_
_entity.id
_entity.type
_entity.pdbx_description
1 polymer ?
#
loop_
_entity_poly.entity_id
_entity_poly.type
_entity_poly.pdbx_seq_one_letter_code
_entity_poly.pdbx_strand_id
1 'polypeptide(L)'
;MKSLWFSLLSLFLIPQAFSQIPIQSTPVFQYQCRLPDAQVLVSYFLQRMPPQPIPYSPRPGMVCHDVNQYGRVDDILFPRLNQRTASFKLWDSISPYFYDNDGDGYLDIHNMIVRDAQNYGMNIPLQTVLFQTLKMPDIGMSLGYIMPAFIDQSTFRAYCPQAPHYNSYNVLFRVLGNILQTETEGLYMGQRLRGFGDFAFVGERELKRSWFYLRNGVRVIPTNADVANNIIYFTHDGEVFRLKGLNEVSWSDRSGTMTPDGHATHYPAHDRRIGCVPKF
;
A
#
# COMPACT_ATOMS: atom_id res chain seq x y z
N MET A 1 -36.54 62.95 -20.38
CA MET A 1 -35.16 62.68 -19.92
C MET A 1 -35.20 62.15 -18.50
N LYS A 2 -34.91 60.85 -18.31
CA LYS A 2 -34.28 60.23 -17.12
C LYS A 2 -34.27 58.71 -17.36
N SER A 3 -33.13 58.21 -17.80
CA SER A 3 -32.88 56.79 -18.08
C SER A 3 -32.67 56.02 -16.78
N LEU A 4 -33.43 54.95 -16.58
CA LEU A 4 -33.14 53.90 -15.61
C LEU A 4 -32.10 52.96 -16.22
N TRP A 5 -30.88 53.02 -15.70
CA TRP A 5 -29.83 52.03 -15.97
C TRP A 5 -30.01 50.85 -15.01
N PHE A 6 -30.44 49.71 -15.54
CA PHE A 6 -30.33 48.41 -14.86
C PHE A 6 -28.90 47.91 -15.04
N SER A 7 -28.10 47.91 -13.97
CA SER A 7 -26.79 47.30 -13.96
C SER A 7 -26.94 45.81 -13.62
N LEU A 8 -26.72 44.96 -14.61
CA LEU A 8 -26.54 43.52 -14.49
C LEU A 8 -25.27 43.25 -13.68
N LEU A 9 -25.41 42.97 -12.38
CA LEU A 9 -24.33 42.40 -11.59
C LEU A 9 -24.33 40.88 -11.83
N SER A 10 -23.69 40.46 -12.91
CA SER A 10 -23.35 39.06 -13.12
C SER A 10 -22.34 38.65 -12.06
N LEU A 11 -22.82 38.00 -10.99
CA LEU A 11 -21.98 37.23 -10.07
C LEU A 11 -21.32 36.11 -10.87
N PHE A 12 -20.12 36.40 -11.38
CA PHE A 12 -19.18 35.35 -11.77
C PHE A 12 -18.82 34.59 -10.50
N LEU A 13 -19.51 33.48 -10.27
CA LEU A 13 -19.01 32.39 -9.44
C LEU A 13 -17.71 31.93 -10.10
N ILE A 14 -16.59 32.50 -9.64
CA ILE A 14 -15.27 31.91 -9.87
C ILE A 14 -15.36 30.54 -9.20
N PRO A 15 -15.34 29.41 -9.93
CA PRO A 15 -15.18 28.13 -9.28
C PRO A 15 -13.84 28.22 -8.54
N GLN A 16 -13.88 28.20 -7.21
CA GLN A 16 -12.68 28.08 -6.40
C GLN A 16 -12.05 26.75 -6.79
N ALA A 17 -11.11 26.81 -7.74
CA ALA A 17 -10.12 25.78 -7.94
C ALA A 17 -9.25 25.79 -6.69
N PHE A 18 -9.74 25.17 -5.61
CA PHE A 18 -8.88 24.68 -4.56
C PHE A 18 -7.88 23.78 -5.28
N SER A 19 -6.64 24.24 -5.44
CA SER A 19 -5.56 23.37 -5.86
C SER A 19 -5.48 22.30 -4.79
N GLN A 20 -6.07 21.14 -5.04
CA GLN A 20 -6.01 20.02 -4.12
C GLN A 20 -4.53 19.72 -3.91
N ILE A 21 -4.07 19.84 -2.68
CA ILE A 21 -2.70 19.49 -2.31
C ILE A 21 -2.55 18.02 -2.68
N PRO A 22 -1.56 17.64 -3.51
CA PRO A 22 -1.41 16.24 -3.90
C PRO A 22 -1.27 15.38 -2.65
N ILE A 23 -1.93 14.23 -2.65
CA ILE A 23 -1.81 13.30 -1.52
C ILE A 23 -0.35 12.88 -1.36
N GLN A 24 0.18 13.04 -0.16
CA GLN A 24 1.58 12.73 0.09
C GLN A 24 1.79 11.22 0.16
N SER A 25 2.91 10.77 -0.41
CA SER A 25 3.38 9.40 -0.27
C SER A 25 4.75 9.39 0.41
N THR A 26 4.98 8.40 1.27
CA THR A 26 6.24 8.23 2.00
C THR A 26 6.94 6.96 1.54
N PRO A 27 8.26 7.01 1.27
CA PRO A 27 9.04 5.79 1.07
C PRO A 27 9.11 4.98 2.37
N VAL A 28 8.91 3.68 2.24
CA VAL A 28 9.12 2.72 3.32
C VAL A 28 10.55 2.20 3.25
N PHE A 29 11.23 2.26 4.38
CA PHE A 29 12.57 1.75 4.56
C PHE A 29 12.50 0.33 5.07
N GLN A 30 13.45 -0.49 4.65
CA GLN A 30 13.62 -1.85 5.13
C GLN A 30 14.97 -1.95 5.83
N TYR A 31 15.04 -2.77 6.87
CA TYR A 31 16.29 -3.17 7.50
C TYR A 31 16.21 -4.62 7.97
N GLN A 32 17.34 -5.13 8.41
CA GLN A 32 17.48 -6.50 8.88
C GLN A 32 17.94 -6.55 10.34
N CYS A 33 17.48 -7.57 11.04
CA CYS A 33 17.90 -7.91 12.38
C CYS A 33 18.41 -9.34 12.41
N ARG A 34 19.59 -9.58 12.98
CA ARG A 34 20.11 -10.93 13.20
C ARG A 34 19.64 -11.44 14.56
N LEU A 35 19.11 -12.65 14.58
CA LEU A 35 18.73 -13.40 15.78
C LEU A 35 19.92 -14.27 16.24
N PRO A 36 19.95 -14.73 17.51
CA PRO A 36 21.06 -15.51 18.06
C PRO A 36 21.41 -16.79 17.30
N ASP A 37 20.43 -17.38 16.63
CA ASP A 37 20.54 -18.61 15.83
C ASP A 37 20.91 -18.33 14.37
N ALA A 38 21.51 -17.16 14.10
CA ALA A 38 21.87 -16.68 12.77
C ALA A 38 20.68 -16.47 11.81
N GLN A 39 19.44 -16.50 12.31
CA GLN A 39 18.29 -16.12 11.49
C GLN A 39 18.25 -14.61 11.28
N VAL A 40 17.68 -14.19 10.15
CA VAL A 40 17.47 -12.77 9.82
C VAL A 40 15.98 -12.45 9.91
N LEU A 41 15.59 -11.37 10.58
CA LEU A 41 14.25 -10.80 10.56
C LEU A 41 14.26 -9.57 9.65
N VAL A 42 13.30 -9.47 8.74
CA VAL A 42 13.07 -8.29 7.90
C VAL A 42 12.11 -7.36 8.62
N SER A 43 12.45 -6.08 8.69
CA SER A 43 11.62 -5.07 9.37
C SER A 43 11.50 -3.81 8.53
N TYR A 44 10.40 -3.09 8.74
CA TYR A 44 10.03 -1.94 7.94
C TYR A 44 9.78 -0.73 8.83
N PHE A 45 10.09 0.46 8.34
CA PHE A 45 9.82 1.71 9.04
C PHE A 45 9.67 2.88 8.08
N LEU A 46 9.11 3.98 8.57
CA LEU A 46 9.05 5.24 7.84
C LEU A 46 10.22 6.12 8.25
N GLN A 47 10.80 6.88 7.31
CA GLN A 47 11.97 7.73 7.62
C GLN A 47 11.76 8.68 8.81
N ARG A 48 10.56 9.22 8.97
CA ARG A 48 10.18 10.11 10.08
C ARG A 48 9.91 9.38 11.41
N MET A 49 9.76 8.06 11.37
CA MET A 49 9.57 7.18 12.52
C MET A 49 10.65 6.09 12.50
N PRO A 50 11.93 6.44 12.75
CA PRO A 50 12.98 5.45 12.85
C PRO A 50 12.65 4.43 13.95
N PRO A 51 13.07 3.16 13.78
CA PRO A 51 12.77 2.12 14.75
C PRO A 51 13.37 2.50 16.10
N GLN A 52 12.56 2.37 17.15
CA GLN A 52 13.03 2.53 18.52
C GLN A 52 14.16 1.53 18.80
N PRO A 53 15.11 1.87 19.69
CA PRO A 53 16.12 0.93 20.13
C PRO A 53 15.46 -0.37 20.59
N ILE A 54 15.99 -1.49 20.14
CA ILE A 54 15.48 -2.79 20.55
C ILE A 54 15.89 -3.02 22.00
N PRO A 55 14.92 -3.12 22.92
CA PRO A 55 15.26 -3.40 24.30
C PRO A 55 15.92 -4.78 24.39
N TYR A 56 16.89 -4.91 25.30
CA TYR A 56 17.67 -6.14 25.52
C TYR A 56 16.79 -7.39 25.82
N SER A 57 15.53 -7.18 26.15
CA SER A 57 14.49 -8.20 26.37
C SER A 57 13.20 -7.72 25.67
N PRO A 58 12.48 -8.54 24.87
CA PRO A 58 12.26 -9.98 25.07
C PRO A 58 13.04 -10.93 24.13
N ARG A 59 13.85 -10.44 23.19
CA ARG A 59 14.66 -11.29 22.28
C ARG A 59 16.15 -11.12 22.58
N PRO A 60 16.68 -11.74 23.65
CA PRO A 60 18.09 -11.60 24.00
C PRO A 60 18.98 -12.02 22.83
N GLY A 61 19.89 -11.12 22.43
CA GLY A 61 20.83 -11.35 21.32
C GLY A 61 20.29 -11.04 19.92
N MET A 62 19.12 -10.42 19.78
CA MET A 62 18.73 -9.77 18.53
C MET A 62 19.60 -8.53 18.30
N VAL A 63 20.18 -8.41 17.11
CA VAL A 63 21.12 -7.34 16.73
C VAL A 63 20.70 -6.74 15.40
N CYS A 64 20.46 -5.43 15.35
CA CYS A 64 20.00 -4.75 14.14
C CYS A 64 20.91 -3.60 13.69
N HIS A 65 22.09 -3.51 14.29
CA HIS A 65 23.17 -2.58 13.96
C HIS A 65 24.53 -3.30 14.02
N ASP A 66 25.61 -2.62 13.63
CA ASP A 66 26.96 -3.18 13.75
C ASP A 66 27.48 -3.13 15.20
N VAL A 67 27.44 -4.27 15.89
CA VAL A 67 27.90 -4.39 17.28
C VAL A 67 29.41 -4.24 17.46
N ASN A 68 30.20 -4.47 16.42
CA ASN A 68 31.66 -4.30 16.50
C ASN A 68 32.02 -2.82 16.50
N GLN A 69 31.20 -1.98 15.86
CA GLN A 69 31.41 -0.55 15.77
C GLN A 69 30.74 0.22 16.92
N TYR A 70 29.49 -0.12 17.27
CA TYR A 70 28.67 0.67 18.20
C TYR A 70 28.41 -0.02 19.55
N GLY A 71 28.94 -1.23 19.76
CA GLY A 71 28.71 -2.01 20.98
C GLY A 71 27.38 -2.76 20.99
N ARG A 72 27.09 -3.45 22.10
CA ARG A 72 25.94 -4.37 22.21
C ARG A 72 24.61 -3.70 22.51
N VAL A 73 24.62 -2.51 23.08
CA VAL A 73 23.41 -1.75 23.39
C VAL A 73 22.93 -1.08 22.10
N ASP A 74 21.67 -1.23 21.75
CA ASP A 74 21.09 -0.60 20.56
C ASP A 74 20.74 0.87 20.83
N ASP A 75 20.79 1.71 19.79
CA ASP A 75 20.45 3.14 19.86
C ASP A 75 19.77 3.59 18.57
N ILE A 76 18.92 4.62 18.67
CA ILE A 76 18.16 5.18 17.55
C ILE A 76 19.08 5.84 16.51
N LEU A 77 20.27 6.26 16.93
CA LEU A 77 21.27 6.92 16.08
C LEU A 77 22.12 5.93 15.28
N PHE A 78 22.04 4.63 15.58
CA PHE A 78 22.89 3.64 14.91
C PHE A 78 22.33 3.23 13.55
N PRO A 79 23.16 3.20 12.49
CA PRO A 79 22.75 2.69 11.19
C PRO A 79 22.25 1.24 11.30
N ARG A 80 21.10 0.97 10.66
CA ARG A 80 20.50 -0.36 10.68
C ARG A 80 21.19 -1.30 9.68
N LEU A 81 21.32 -2.57 10.05
CA LEU A 81 21.94 -3.58 9.19
C LEU A 81 21.15 -3.73 7.89
N ASN A 82 21.87 -3.73 6.77
CA ASN A 82 21.30 -3.87 5.42
C ASN A 82 20.11 -2.94 5.18
N GLN A 83 20.17 -1.71 5.69
CA GLN A 83 19.12 -0.72 5.48
C GLN A 83 19.00 -0.40 3.98
N ARG A 84 17.82 -0.64 3.42
CA ARG A 84 17.46 -0.26 2.05
C ARG A 84 16.44 0.87 2.12
N THR A 85 16.73 1.93 1.40
CA THR A 85 15.80 3.04 1.25
C THR A 85 14.77 2.66 0.18
N ALA A 86 13.54 3.15 0.35
CA ALA A 86 12.53 3.13 -0.73
C ALA A 86 12.24 1.72 -1.30
N SER A 87 11.93 0.73 -0.45
CA SER A 87 11.49 -0.59 -0.92
C SER A 87 10.14 -0.52 -1.65
N PHE A 88 9.22 0.32 -1.14
CA PHE A 88 7.94 0.69 -1.74
C PHE A 88 7.50 2.05 -1.17
N LYS A 89 6.47 2.67 -1.74
CA LYS A 89 5.83 3.87 -1.16
C LYS A 89 4.50 3.48 -0.53
N LEU A 90 4.07 4.24 0.47
CA LEU A 90 2.72 4.19 1.01
C LEU A 90 2.11 5.58 0.98
N TRP A 91 0.79 5.68 1.00
CA TRP A 91 0.17 6.97 1.29
C TRP A 91 0.38 7.34 2.74
N ASP A 92 0.78 8.58 2.95
CA ASP A 92 1.28 9.03 4.23
C ASP A 92 0.14 9.17 5.25
N SER A 93 0.25 8.49 6.40
CA SER A 93 -0.74 8.60 7.47
C SER A 93 -0.84 10.00 8.10
N ILE A 94 0.15 10.88 7.93
CA ILE A 94 0.10 12.26 8.43
C ILE A 94 -0.53 13.23 7.42
N SER A 95 -0.88 12.76 6.22
CA SER A 95 -1.57 13.58 5.23
C SER A 95 -2.96 13.97 5.75
N PRO A 96 -3.38 15.25 5.61
CA PRO A 96 -4.65 15.75 6.13
C PRO A 96 -5.87 14.99 5.59
N TYR A 97 -5.73 14.35 4.43
CA TYR A 97 -6.75 13.51 3.81
C TYR A 97 -7.09 12.23 4.58
N PHE A 98 -6.20 11.75 5.45
CA PHE A 98 -6.40 10.53 6.25
C PHE A 98 -6.72 10.81 7.72
N TYR A 99 -7.30 11.96 8.01
CA TYR A 99 -7.95 12.23 9.28
C TYR A 99 -9.47 12.18 9.09
N ASP A 100 -10.17 11.91 10.17
CA ASP A 100 -11.61 12.06 10.32
C ASP A 100 -11.83 13.42 10.98
N ASN A 101 -11.95 14.48 10.19
CA ASN A 101 -12.06 15.84 10.74
C ASN A 101 -13.50 16.22 11.07
N ASP A 102 -14.49 15.53 10.51
CA ASP A 102 -15.92 15.77 10.74
C ASP A 102 -16.52 14.84 11.82
N GLY A 103 -15.77 13.82 12.26
CA GLY A 103 -16.12 12.92 13.36
C GLY A 103 -17.11 11.84 12.95
N ASP A 104 -17.21 11.49 11.67
CA ASP A 104 -18.17 10.52 11.15
C ASP A 104 -17.71 9.06 11.26
N GLY A 105 -16.48 8.84 11.71
CA GLY A 105 -15.86 7.52 11.87
C GLY A 105 -15.15 7.00 10.62
N TYR A 106 -15.10 7.78 9.54
CA TYR A 106 -14.45 7.46 8.27
C TYR A 106 -13.35 8.47 7.94
N LEU A 107 -12.38 8.06 7.13
CA LEU A 107 -11.35 8.98 6.66
C LEU A 107 -11.96 9.96 5.65
N ASP A 108 -11.69 11.25 5.79
CA ASP A 108 -12.20 12.32 4.92
C ASP A 108 -11.97 12.02 3.43
N ILE A 109 -10.86 11.36 3.09
CA ILE A 109 -10.56 10.97 1.71
C ILE A 109 -11.62 10.06 1.09
N HIS A 110 -12.26 9.18 1.86
CA HIS A 110 -13.34 8.33 1.37
C HIS A 110 -14.53 9.18 0.96
N ASN A 111 -14.96 10.07 1.86
CA ASN A 111 -16.08 10.98 1.63
C ASN A 111 -15.79 11.93 0.47
N MET A 112 -14.57 12.45 0.37
CA MET A 112 -14.14 13.31 -0.74
C MET A 112 -14.25 12.58 -2.09
N ILE A 113 -13.72 11.36 -2.21
CA ILE A 113 -13.77 10.60 -3.47
C ILE A 113 -15.22 10.24 -3.82
N VAL A 114 -16.01 9.79 -2.85
CA VAL A 114 -17.42 9.43 -3.06
C VAL A 114 -18.22 10.65 -3.53
N ARG A 115 -18.06 11.80 -2.86
CA ARG A 115 -18.74 13.05 -3.25
C ARG A 115 -18.33 13.52 -4.64
N ASP A 116 -17.03 13.48 -4.95
CA ASP A 116 -16.54 13.91 -6.26
C ASP A 116 -17.07 12.98 -7.37
N ALA A 117 -17.10 11.67 -7.13
CA ALA A 117 -17.71 10.71 -8.05
C ALA A 117 -19.23 10.93 -8.23
N GLN A 118 -19.96 11.22 -7.15
CA GLN A 118 -21.39 11.55 -7.21
C GLN A 118 -21.66 12.85 -7.97
N ASN A 119 -20.80 13.86 -7.85
CA ASN A 119 -20.87 15.09 -8.64
C ASN A 119 -20.70 14.85 -10.15
N TYR A 120 -20.03 13.76 -10.53
CA TYR A 120 -19.91 13.29 -11.91
C TYR A 120 -21.00 12.28 -12.33
N GLY A 121 -22.06 12.12 -11.52
CA GLY A 121 -23.23 11.29 -11.84
C GLY A 121 -23.09 9.80 -11.48
N MET A 122 -22.06 9.42 -10.72
CA MET A 122 -21.84 8.03 -10.30
C MET A 122 -22.46 7.76 -8.93
N ASN A 123 -23.26 6.71 -8.79
CA ASN A 123 -23.82 6.32 -7.50
C ASN A 123 -22.89 5.33 -6.78
N ILE A 124 -22.02 5.84 -5.91
CA ILE A 124 -21.18 5.04 -5.02
C ILE A 124 -21.81 5.07 -3.62
N PRO A 125 -21.88 3.94 -2.90
CA PRO A 125 -22.33 3.91 -1.52
C PRO A 125 -21.59 4.93 -0.66
N LEU A 126 -22.34 5.67 0.16
CA LEU A 126 -21.76 6.42 1.26
C LEU A 126 -21.01 5.40 2.15
N GLN A 127 -19.81 5.74 2.62
CA GLN A 127 -18.93 4.86 3.42
C GLN A 127 -18.12 3.81 2.64
N THR A 128 -17.97 3.92 1.32
CA THR A 128 -17.00 3.08 0.59
C THR A 128 -15.57 3.32 1.10
N VAL A 129 -14.95 2.26 1.64
CA VAL A 129 -13.56 2.29 2.13
C VAL A 129 -12.59 2.09 0.96
N LEU A 130 -11.89 3.16 0.59
CA LEU A 130 -10.95 3.20 -0.55
C LEU A 130 -9.48 3.08 -0.15
N PHE A 131 -9.18 3.21 1.14
CA PHE A 131 -7.84 3.07 1.69
C PHE A 131 -7.92 2.32 3.01
N GLN A 132 -6.95 1.46 3.24
CA GLN A 132 -6.82 0.67 4.46
C GLN A 132 -5.42 0.81 5.01
N THR A 133 -5.31 0.73 6.33
CA THR A 133 -4.01 0.79 7.00
C THR A 133 -3.19 -0.46 6.71
N LEU A 134 -1.95 -0.28 6.25
CA LEU A 134 -0.97 -1.35 6.26
C LEU A 134 -0.30 -1.40 7.63
N LYS A 135 -0.51 -2.49 8.37
CA LYS A 135 0.12 -2.73 9.66
C LYS A 135 1.29 -3.69 9.52
N MET A 136 2.31 -3.50 10.35
CA MET A 136 3.36 -4.48 10.48
C MET A 136 2.83 -5.79 11.10
N PRO A 137 3.12 -6.94 10.47
CA PRO A 137 2.93 -8.29 10.97
C PRO A 137 3.05 -8.50 12.49
N ASP A 138 4.20 -8.16 13.04
CA ASP A 138 4.59 -8.63 14.38
C ASP A 138 4.23 -7.67 15.51
N ILE A 139 4.07 -6.38 15.20
CA ILE A 139 3.92 -5.31 16.20
C ILE A 139 2.65 -4.46 15.99
N GLY A 140 1.88 -4.70 14.92
CA GLY A 140 0.65 -3.98 14.62
C GLY A 140 0.83 -2.48 14.28
N MET A 141 2.08 -2.00 14.22
CA MET A 141 2.41 -0.60 13.90
C MET A 141 1.94 -0.26 12.49
N SER A 142 1.21 0.85 12.35
CA SER A 142 0.82 1.39 11.06
C SER A 142 2.03 1.92 10.30
N LEU A 143 2.21 1.45 9.07
CA LEU A 143 3.20 1.98 8.14
C LEU A 143 2.61 3.06 7.22
N GLY A 144 1.29 3.19 7.16
CA GLY A 144 0.59 4.10 6.24
C GLY A 144 -0.61 3.43 5.62
N TYR A 145 -1.07 3.98 4.50
CA TYR A 145 -2.25 3.50 3.79
C TYR A 145 -1.90 2.82 2.47
N ILE A 146 -2.69 1.80 2.14
CA ILE A 146 -2.74 1.14 0.83
C ILE A 146 -4.18 1.19 0.31
N MET A 147 -4.35 1.10 -1.00
CA MET A 147 -5.65 1.06 -1.65
C MET A 147 -6.00 -0.40 -1.95
N PRO A 148 -7.25 -0.84 -1.80
CA PRO A 148 -7.65 -2.18 -2.24
C PRO A 148 -7.34 -2.37 -3.73
N ALA A 149 -6.99 -3.60 -4.12
CA ALA A 149 -6.87 -3.91 -5.54
C ALA A 149 -8.25 -3.91 -6.20
N PHE A 150 -8.31 -3.45 -7.45
CA PHE A 150 -9.54 -3.50 -8.23
C PHE A 150 -9.65 -4.84 -8.94
N ILE A 151 -10.87 -5.29 -9.21
CA ILE A 151 -11.12 -6.52 -9.99
C ILE A 151 -11.81 -6.19 -11.30
N ASP A 152 -11.27 -6.73 -12.39
CA ASP A 152 -11.95 -6.73 -13.67
C ASP A 152 -13.03 -7.82 -13.63
N GLN A 153 -14.30 -7.42 -13.69
CA GLN A 153 -15.42 -8.35 -13.59
C GLN A 153 -15.53 -9.32 -14.76
N SER A 154 -14.90 -9.03 -15.91
CA SER A 154 -14.91 -9.92 -17.07
C SER A 154 -13.88 -11.03 -16.95
N THR A 155 -12.72 -10.74 -16.37
CA THR A 155 -11.59 -11.68 -16.27
C THR A 155 -11.36 -12.22 -14.85
N PHE A 156 -12.03 -11.64 -13.86
CA PHE A 156 -11.79 -11.85 -12.42
C PHE A 156 -10.33 -11.61 -12.01
N ARG A 157 -9.61 -10.78 -12.77
CA ARG A 157 -8.22 -10.45 -12.49
C ARG A 157 -8.13 -9.18 -11.69
N ALA A 158 -7.34 -9.25 -10.63
CA ALA A 158 -7.04 -8.10 -9.80
C ALA A 158 -5.98 -7.22 -10.47
N TYR A 159 -6.13 -5.91 -10.36
CA TYR A 159 -5.20 -4.92 -10.87
C TYR A 159 -5.10 -3.70 -9.95
N CYS A 160 -4.05 -2.91 -10.18
CA CYS A 160 -3.89 -1.61 -9.56
C CYS A 160 -4.03 -0.52 -10.63
N PRO A 161 -4.79 0.55 -10.37
CA PRO A 161 -5.01 1.62 -11.33
C PRO A 161 -3.71 2.25 -11.84
N GLN A 162 -3.72 2.59 -13.12
CA GLN A 162 -2.61 3.16 -13.88
C GLN A 162 -3.16 4.25 -14.81
N ALA A 163 -2.31 4.97 -15.54
CA ALA A 163 -2.74 6.05 -16.40
C ALA A 163 -3.90 5.70 -17.35
N PRO A 164 -3.95 4.52 -18.01
CA PRO A 164 -5.09 4.16 -18.84
C PRO A 164 -6.43 4.08 -18.08
N HIS A 165 -6.40 3.67 -16.82
CA HIS A 165 -7.60 3.62 -15.96
C HIS A 165 -8.06 5.04 -15.60
N TYR A 166 -7.13 5.90 -15.19
CA TYR A 166 -7.42 7.29 -14.83
C TYR A 166 -7.91 8.13 -16.02
N ASN A 167 -7.50 7.75 -17.24
CA ASN A 167 -7.95 8.38 -18.49
C ASN A 167 -9.15 7.68 -19.13
N SER A 168 -9.74 6.68 -18.46
CA SER A 168 -10.90 5.95 -18.98
C SER A 168 -12.21 6.71 -18.77
N TYR A 169 -13.31 6.18 -19.30
CA TYR A 169 -14.66 6.70 -19.05
C TYR A 169 -15.21 6.36 -17.65
N ASN A 170 -14.52 5.51 -16.88
CA ASN A 170 -14.96 5.18 -15.52
C ASN A 170 -14.74 6.40 -14.60
N VAL A 171 -15.83 6.89 -14.01
CA VAL A 171 -15.85 8.11 -13.19
C VAL A 171 -14.98 7.96 -11.94
N LEU A 172 -15.08 6.84 -11.22
CA LEU A 172 -14.29 6.58 -10.03
C LEU A 172 -12.79 6.65 -10.33
N PHE A 173 -12.33 6.03 -11.42
CA PHE A 173 -10.91 6.09 -11.78
C PHE A 173 -10.45 7.49 -12.19
N ARG A 174 -11.28 8.29 -12.86
CA ARG A 174 -10.93 9.68 -13.15
C ARG A 174 -10.78 10.51 -11.88
N VAL A 175 -11.71 10.37 -10.94
CA VAL A 175 -11.65 11.05 -9.63
C VAL A 175 -10.42 10.61 -8.86
N LEU A 176 -10.15 9.31 -8.80
CA LEU A 176 -8.92 8.78 -8.18
C LEU A 176 -7.67 9.35 -8.86
N GLY A 177 -7.62 9.41 -10.19
CA GLY A 177 -6.49 9.98 -10.93
C GLY A 177 -6.23 11.44 -10.58
N ASN A 178 -7.28 12.24 -10.44
CA ASN A 178 -7.18 13.66 -10.07
C ASN A 178 -6.63 13.87 -8.64
N ILE A 179 -7.04 13.02 -7.70
CA ILE A 179 -6.66 13.12 -6.29
C ILE A 179 -5.28 12.50 -6.05
N LEU A 180 -5.02 11.31 -6.62
CA LEU A 180 -3.80 10.55 -6.40
C LEU A 180 -2.61 11.15 -7.14
N GLN A 181 -2.81 11.64 -8.37
CA GLN A 181 -1.77 12.19 -9.26
C GLN A 181 -0.55 11.27 -9.45
N THR A 182 -0.71 9.97 -9.18
CA THR A 182 0.34 8.96 -9.29
C THR A 182 -0.26 7.63 -9.71
N GLU A 183 0.48 6.90 -10.54
CA GLU A 183 0.14 5.52 -10.85
C GLU A 183 0.34 4.61 -9.64
N THR A 184 -0.34 3.47 -9.64
CA THR A 184 -0.19 2.48 -8.57
C THR A 184 0.35 1.16 -9.10
N GLU A 185 1.02 0.43 -8.21
CA GLU A 185 1.47 -0.95 -8.46
C GLU A 185 0.96 -1.87 -7.33
N GLY A 186 0.95 -3.18 -7.61
CA GLY A 186 0.60 -4.16 -6.58
C GLY A 186 1.62 -4.19 -5.45
N LEU A 187 1.13 -4.27 -4.22
CA LEU A 187 1.94 -4.64 -3.06
C LEU A 187 1.69 -6.11 -2.74
N TYR A 188 2.75 -6.82 -2.44
CA TYR A 188 2.69 -8.24 -2.10
C TYR A 188 3.39 -8.49 -0.77
N MET A 189 3.06 -9.63 -0.18
CA MET A 189 3.71 -10.11 1.02
C MET A 189 4.12 -11.57 0.82
N GLY A 190 5.30 -11.92 1.31
CA GLY A 190 5.78 -13.28 1.35
C GLY A 190 6.13 -13.71 2.77
N GLN A 191 5.90 -14.98 3.07
CA GLN A 191 6.39 -15.62 4.28
C GLN A 191 7.66 -16.41 3.95
N ARG A 192 8.73 -16.25 4.72
CA ARG A 192 9.98 -16.98 4.51
C ARG A 192 9.74 -18.49 4.64
N LEU A 193 10.35 -19.27 3.74
CA LEU A 193 10.18 -20.73 3.74
C LEU A 193 10.95 -21.44 4.86
N ARG A 194 12.08 -20.87 5.28
CA ARG A 194 12.96 -21.43 6.31
C ARG A 194 13.13 -20.39 7.42
N GLY A 195 13.02 -20.82 8.68
CA GLY A 195 13.15 -19.94 9.85
C GLY A 195 11.81 -19.50 10.45
N PHE A 196 11.87 -18.57 11.41
CA PHE A 196 10.74 -18.08 12.20
C PHE A 196 9.81 -17.17 11.42
N GLY A 197 8.95 -17.74 10.56
CA GLY A 197 7.70 -17.13 10.12
C GLY A 197 7.76 -15.68 9.62
N ASP A 198 8.94 -15.22 9.18
CA ASP A 198 9.22 -13.82 8.87
C ASP A 198 8.53 -13.39 7.57
N PHE A 199 8.13 -12.13 7.52
CA PHE A 199 7.37 -11.57 6.40
C PHE A 199 8.16 -10.49 5.67
N ALA A 200 8.14 -10.55 4.35
CA ALA A 200 8.67 -9.49 3.49
C ALA A 200 7.54 -8.89 2.66
N PHE A 201 7.44 -7.56 2.67
CA PHE A 201 6.66 -6.78 1.72
C PHE A 201 7.52 -6.44 0.50
N VAL A 202 6.92 -6.55 -0.69
CA VAL A 202 7.59 -6.30 -1.97
C VAL A 202 6.63 -5.68 -2.98
N GLY A 203 7.06 -4.62 -3.66
CA GLY A 203 6.30 -4.01 -4.75
C GLY A 203 6.31 -4.88 -6.00
N GLU A 204 5.29 -4.77 -6.84
CA GLU A 204 5.11 -5.58 -8.05
C GLU A 204 6.34 -5.56 -8.97
N ARG A 205 6.93 -4.38 -9.15
CA ARG A 205 8.12 -4.20 -10.00
C ARG A 205 9.33 -4.98 -9.49
N GLU A 206 9.53 -5.06 -8.17
CA GLU A 206 10.63 -5.83 -7.57
C GLU A 206 10.29 -7.33 -7.58
N LEU A 207 9.06 -7.69 -7.20
CA LEU A 207 8.59 -9.07 -7.17
C LEU A 207 8.80 -9.77 -8.52
N LYS A 208 8.35 -9.13 -9.61
CA LYS A 208 8.39 -9.73 -10.96
C LYS A 208 9.82 -10.00 -11.47
N ARG A 209 10.86 -9.46 -10.82
CA ARG A 209 12.27 -9.74 -11.16
C ARG A 209 12.78 -11.05 -10.57
N SER A 210 12.16 -11.54 -9.49
CA SER A 210 12.67 -12.70 -8.75
C SER A 210 11.61 -13.77 -8.44
N TRP A 211 10.37 -13.57 -8.90
CA TRP A 211 9.30 -14.53 -8.68
C TRP A 211 9.42 -15.79 -9.55
N PHE A 212 9.00 -16.92 -8.98
CA PHE A 212 9.00 -18.21 -9.66
C PHE A 212 7.97 -19.14 -9.02
N TYR A 213 7.60 -20.20 -9.73
CA TYR A 213 7.00 -21.39 -9.14
C TYR A 213 7.85 -22.61 -9.47
N LEU A 214 7.57 -23.73 -8.82
CA LEU A 214 8.28 -24.98 -9.05
C LEU A 214 7.45 -25.91 -9.91
N ARG A 215 8.00 -26.33 -11.06
CA ARG A 215 7.43 -27.38 -11.91
C ARG A 215 8.46 -28.49 -12.02
N ASN A 216 8.14 -29.67 -11.46
CA ASN A 216 9.07 -30.81 -11.40
C ASN A 216 10.44 -30.45 -10.79
N GLY A 217 10.44 -29.65 -9.72
CA GLY A 217 11.66 -29.18 -9.05
C GLY A 217 12.41 -28.05 -9.76
N VAL A 218 12.02 -27.67 -10.97
CA VAL A 218 12.65 -26.59 -11.74
C VAL A 218 11.91 -25.27 -11.52
N ARG A 219 12.67 -24.17 -11.39
CA ARG A 219 12.12 -22.81 -11.29
C ARG A 219 11.58 -22.37 -12.64
N VAL A 220 10.32 -21.93 -12.67
CA VAL A 220 9.67 -21.39 -13.86
C VAL A 220 9.13 -20.00 -13.55
N ILE A 221 9.34 -19.05 -14.47
CA ILE A 221 8.81 -17.69 -14.37
C ILE A 221 7.29 -17.76 -14.62
N PRO A 222 6.46 -17.29 -13.68
CA PRO A 222 5.01 -17.36 -13.83
C PRO A 222 4.51 -16.34 -14.85
N THR A 223 3.50 -16.76 -15.61
CA THR A 223 2.60 -15.89 -16.36
C THR A 223 1.41 -15.46 -15.50
N ASN A 224 0.60 -14.50 -15.98
CA ASN A 224 -0.64 -14.11 -15.31
C ASN A 224 -1.65 -15.27 -15.14
N ALA A 225 -1.55 -16.34 -15.94
CA ALA A 225 -2.40 -17.52 -15.77
C ALA A 225 -1.83 -18.48 -14.70
N ASP A 226 -0.51 -18.52 -14.54
CA ASP A 226 0.16 -19.41 -13.58
C ASP A 226 -0.06 -18.94 -12.14
N VAL A 227 -0.05 -17.63 -11.89
CA VAL A 227 -0.13 -17.05 -10.52
C VAL A 227 -1.39 -17.44 -9.76
N ALA A 228 -2.50 -17.69 -10.46
CA ALA A 228 -3.77 -18.09 -9.84
C ALA A 228 -3.75 -19.54 -9.34
N ASN A 229 -3.00 -20.42 -10.01
CA ASN A 229 -3.08 -21.87 -9.83
C ASN A 229 -1.83 -22.49 -9.20
N ASN A 230 -0.75 -21.72 -9.04
CA ASN A 230 0.52 -22.21 -8.51
C ASN A 230 0.90 -21.50 -7.22
N ILE A 231 1.66 -22.20 -6.37
CA ILE A 231 2.33 -21.57 -5.25
C ILE A 231 3.49 -20.75 -5.79
N ILE A 232 3.38 -19.43 -5.64
CA ILE A 232 4.40 -18.49 -6.08
C ILE A 232 5.40 -18.26 -4.95
N TYR A 233 6.67 -18.26 -5.34
CA TYR A 233 7.81 -17.90 -4.51
C TYR A 233 8.51 -16.69 -5.11
N PHE A 234 9.33 -16.02 -4.31
CA PHE A 234 10.26 -15.01 -4.79
C PHE A 234 11.53 -15.01 -3.95
N THR A 235 12.60 -14.47 -4.52
CA THR A 235 13.86 -14.27 -3.78
C THR A 235 13.95 -12.83 -3.32
N HIS A 236 14.22 -12.61 -2.04
CA HIS A 236 14.41 -11.30 -1.43
C HIS A 236 15.60 -11.35 -0.48
N ASP A 237 16.60 -10.51 -0.71
CA ASP A 237 17.87 -10.47 0.04
C ASP A 237 18.54 -11.86 0.19
N GLY A 238 18.51 -12.66 -0.88
CA GLY A 238 19.11 -14.01 -0.92
C GLY A 238 18.26 -15.13 -0.32
N GLU A 239 17.15 -14.79 0.35
CA GLU A 239 16.23 -15.73 0.97
C GLU A 239 15.01 -16.01 0.09
N VAL A 240 14.37 -17.16 0.27
CA VAL A 240 13.18 -17.56 -0.49
C VAL A 240 11.92 -17.38 0.34
N PHE A 241 10.98 -16.62 -0.21
CA PHE A 241 9.68 -16.34 0.38
C PHE A 241 8.57 -16.97 -0.45
N ARG A 242 7.54 -17.51 0.21
CA ARG A 242 6.28 -17.94 -0.39
C ARG A 242 5.29 -16.79 -0.34
N LEU A 243 4.71 -16.43 -1.48
CA LEU A 243 3.69 -15.40 -1.60
C LEU A 243 2.43 -15.77 -0.80
N LYS A 244 1.90 -14.81 -0.05
CA LYS A 244 0.71 -14.96 0.80
C LYS A 244 -0.36 -13.95 0.38
N GLY A 245 -1.59 -14.44 0.19
CA GLY A 245 -2.75 -13.58 0.03
C GLY A 245 -3.28 -13.06 1.37
N LEU A 246 -4.15 -12.05 1.33
CA LEU A 246 -4.79 -11.46 2.51
C LEU A 246 -5.52 -12.51 3.38
N ASN A 247 -6.14 -13.51 2.76
CA ASN A 247 -6.86 -14.58 3.46
C ASN A 247 -5.94 -15.62 4.13
N GLU A 248 -4.67 -15.69 3.74
CA GLU A 248 -3.69 -16.60 4.33
C GLU A 248 -3.00 -15.96 5.56
N VAL A 249 -3.38 -14.73 5.90
CA VAL A 249 -2.69 -13.92 6.92
C VAL A 249 -3.72 -13.43 7.93
N SER A 250 -3.46 -13.69 9.21
CA SER A 250 -4.44 -13.49 10.29
C SER A 250 -4.62 -12.02 10.72
N TRP A 251 -4.20 -11.04 9.91
CA TRP A 251 -3.90 -9.67 10.38
C TRP A 251 -4.75 -8.55 9.80
N SER A 252 -5.61 -8.81 8.82
CA SER A 252 -6.46 -7.76 8.24
C SER A 252 -7.92 -7.90 8.60
N ASP A 253 -8.49 -6.80 9.10
CA ASP A 253 -9.89 -6.47 8.87
C ASP A 253 -10.10 -6.47 7.36
N ARG A 254 -10.81 -7.50 6.88
CA ARG A 254 -10.77 -7.94 5.49
C ARG A 254 -11.49 -6.97 4.58
N SER A 255 -10.78 -6.10 3.88
CA SER A 255 -11.28 -5.60 2.59
C SER A 255 -10.64 -6.42 1.47
N GLY A 256 -11.48 -7.05 0.64
CA GLY A 256 -11.05 -7.86 -0.49
C GLY A 256 -10.63 -6.99 -1.68
N THR A 257 -10.97 -7.43 -2.89
CA THR A 257 -10.86 -6.57 -4.07
C THR A 257 -12.09 -5.68 -4.22
N MET A 258 -11.99 -4.61 -4.99
CA MET A 258 -13.08 -3.67 -5.25
C MET A 258 -13.47 -3.65 -6.73
N THR A 259 -14.75 -3.47 -7.04
CA THR A 259 -15.19 -3.29 -8.42
C THR A 259 -14.84 -1.88 -8.93
N PRO A 260 -14.80 -1.64 -10.25
CA PRO A 260 -14.66 -0.30 -10.81
C PRO A 260 -15.79 0.66 -10.41
N ASP A 261 -16.87 0.14 -9.83
CA ASP A 261 -18.02 0.90 -9.34
C ASP A 261 -17.91 1.29 -7.86
N GLY A 262 -16.80 0.94 -7.20
CA GLY A 262 -16.57 1.26 -5.79
C GLY A 262 -17.26 0.31 -4.81
N HIS A 263 -17.69 -0.88 -5.28
CA HIS A 263 -18.23 -1.91 -4.40
C HIS A 263 -17.13 -2.85 -3.93
N ALA A 264 -17.01 -3.02 -2.61
CA ALA A 264 -16.17 -4.07 -2.05
C ALA A 264 -16.67 -5.46 -2.51
N THR A 265 -15.73 -6.35 -2.79
CA THR A 265 -16.01 -7.74 -3.14
C THR A 265 -15.29 -8.67 -2.19
N HIS A 266 -15.77 -9.91 -2.13
CA HIS A 266 -15.13 -10.99 -1.38
C HIS A 266 -14.15 -11.80 -2.24
N TYR A 267 -13.89 -11.37 -3.49
CA TYR A 267 -12.96 -12.07 -4.37
C TYR A 267 -11.52 -11.78 -3.92
N PRO A 268 -10.73 -12.82 -3.58
CA PRO A 268 -9.31 -12.64 -3.35
C PRO A 268 -8.64 -12.26 -4.66
N ALA A 269 -7.57 -11.47 -4.58
CA ALA A 269 -6.80 -11.16 -5.76
C ALA A 269 -6.16 -12.43 -6.36
N HIS A 270 -6.33 -12.64 -7.66
CA HIS A 270 -5.84 -13.83 -8.37
C HIS A 270 -4.33 -14.09 -8.21
N ASP A 271 -3.53 -13.05 -8.01
CA ASP A 271 -2.09 -13.08 -7.87
C ASP A 271 -1.62 -12.84 -6.43
N ARG A 272 -2.54 -12.88 -5.46
CA ARG A 272 -2.28 -12.71 -4.03
C ARG A 272 -1.74 -11.33 -3.63
N ARG A 273 -1.84 -10.30 -4.48
CA ARG A 273 -1.55 -8.92 -4.05
C ARG A 273 -2.41 -8.55 -2.84
N ILE A 274 -1.82 -7.81 -1.89
CA ILE A 274 -2.49 -7.38 -0.66
C ILE A 274 -3.08 -5.97 -0.77
N GLY A 275 -2.76 -5.26 -1.85
CA GLY A 275 -3.31 -3.95 -2.17
C GLY A 275 -2.50 -3.27 -3.27
N CYS A 276 -2.76 -1.99 -3.43
CA CYS A 276 -2.11 -1.09 -4.37
C CYS A 276 -1.37 -0.02 -3.60
N VAL A 277 -0.20 0.36 -4.11
CA VAL A 277 0.68 1.39 -3.55
C VAL A 277 1.11 2.38 -4.63
N PRO A 278 1.47 3.62 -4.27
CA PRO A 278 2.06 4.56 -5.22
C PRO A 278 3.31 3.99 -5.89
N LYS A 279 3.43 4.17 -7.21
CA LYS A 279 4.66 3.84 -7.93
C LYS A 279 5.80 4.79 -7.56
N PHE A 280 7.03 4.28 -7.71
CA PHE A 280 8.23 5.10 -7.60
C PHE A 280 8.36 6.14 -8.70
#